data_AF-A0AAE4ZBW1-F1
#
_entry.id   AF-A0AAE4ZBW1-F1
#
_cell.length_a   1.000
_cell.length_b   1.000
_cell.length_c   1.000
_cell.angle_alpha   90.00
_cell.angle_beta   90.00
_cell.angle_gamma   90.00
#
_symmetry.space_group_name_H-M   'P 1'
#
loop_
_entity.id
_entity.type
_entity.pdbx_description
1 polymer ?
#
loop_
_entity_poly.entity_id
_entity_poly.type
_entity_poly.pdbx_seq_one_letter_code
_entity_poly.pdbx_strand_id
1 'polypeptide(L)'
;MEGSSKDRWDKAQIMLTPVGGLVTAIVIAALGYYGSKALETKRSNDAFVRTYLELTAAEDREKTTFRQEMFAWMADRFTETESLQERLLALELFASNFHETLDLSPLLSEVQQDIEGLEASAGHEERLYELARKIRDRELDILGPVSQVTGFDIGLRAGERWEDSLVLQDGVERRFELSVLEVDEEKRQLSLEMRLTDELRVTVLSFDLDYFDFPLTHYTRLANDQRCAIVLMWFDTAHESAGLRVVCYPGDFRSFTKAERLVERLRD
;
A
#
# COMPACT_ATOMS: atom_id res chain seq x y z
N MET A 1 24.63 86.76 21.25
CA MET A 1 23.26 86.27 20.97
C MET A 1 23.27 84.75 21.12
N GLU A 2 23.21 84.25 22.35
CA GLU A 2 23.10 82.82 22.67
C GLU A 2 21.72 82.62 23.31
N GLY A 3 20.88 81.75 22.74
CA GLY A 3 19.56 81.49 23.33
C GLY A 3 18.50 80.82 22.45
N SER A 4 18.83 80.29 21.26
CA SER A 4 17.79 79.71 20.37
C SER A 4 17.76 78.17 20.34
N SER A 5 18.86 77.48 20.65
CA SER A 5 18.89 76.00 20.54
C SER A 5 18.31 75.28 21.74
N LYS A 6 18.40 75.84 22.96
CA LYS A 6 17.92 75.20 24.20
C LYS A 6 16.39 75.16 24.31
N ASP A 7 15.71 76.20 23.83
CA ASP A 7 14.24 76.34 23.88
C ASP A 7 13.48 75.33 22.98
N ARG A 8 14.14 74.80 21.94
CA ARG A 8 13.53 73.80 21.03
C ARG A 8 13.62 72.37 21.59
N TRP A 9 14.64 72.07 22.40
CA TRP A 9 14.79 70.78 23.06
C TRP A 9 13.89 70.65 24.29
N ASP A 10 13.73 71.72 25.07
CA ASP A 10 12.80 71.74 26.21
C ASP A 10 11.33 71.58 25.77
N LYS A 11 10.94 72.16 24.62
CA LYS A 11 9.59 71.97 24.05
C LYS A 11 9.33 70.56 23.53
N ALA A 12 10.34 69.90 22.95
CA ALA A 12 10.22 68.51 22.53
C ALA A 12 10.06 67.57 23.74
N GLN A 13 10.79 67.84 24.83
CA GLN A 13 10.73 67.05 26.06
C GLN A 13 9.38 67.21 26.79
N ILE A 14 8.83 68.43 26.85
CA ILE A 14 7.50 68.70 27.44
C ILE A 14 6.37 67.96 26.69
N MET A 15 6.47 67.85 25.36
CA MET A 15 5.47 67.15 24.53
C MET A 15 5.63 65.62 24.55
N LEU A 16 6.82 65.09 24.88
CA LEU A 16 7.12 63.65 24.92
C LEU A 16 6.74 62.97 26.25
N THR A 17 6.64 63.74 27.35
CA THR A 17 6.34 63.19 28.69
C THR A 17 5.01 62.39 28.77
N PRO A 18 3.91 62.79 28.10
CA PRO A 18 2.66 62.01 28.07
C PRO A 18 2.61 60.93 26.99
N VAL A 19 3.45 61.03 25.96
CA VAL A 19 3.42 60.16 24.76
C VAL A 19 4.15 58.84 25.00
N GLY A 20 5.12 58.81 25.93
CA GLY A 20 5.88 57.61 26.26
C GLY A 20 5.02 56.41 26.68
N GLY A 21 3.99 56.63 27.52
CA GLY A 21 3.10 55.55 27.99
C GLY A 21 2.21 54.97 26.90
N LEU A 22 1.72 55.80 25.97
CA LEU A 22 0.91 55.38 24.83
C LEU A 22 1.73 54.55 23.83
N VAL A 23 2.97 54.95 23.55
CA VAL A 23 3.87 54.22 22.66
C VAL A 23 4.22 52.85 23.26
N THR A 24 4.50 52.76 24.56
CA THR A 24 4.75 51.49 25.23
C THR A 24 3.52 50.57 25.18
N ALA A 25 2.32 51.09 25.42
CA ALA A 25 1.09 50.31 25.33
C ALA A 25 0.84 49.76 23.91
N ILE A 26 1.08 50.58 22.88
CA ILE A 26 0.96 50.16 21.47
C ILE A 26 1.99 49.08 21.12
N VAL A 27 3.24 49.22 21.60
CA VAL A 27 4.29 48.22 21.38
C VAL A 27 3.97 46.91 22.09
N ILE A 28 3.50 46.95 23.34
CA ILE A 28 3.08 45.75 24.08
C ILE A 28 1.89 45.08 23.40
N ALA A 29 0.90 45.85 22.93
CA ALA A 29 -0.25 45.33 22.21
C ALA A 29 0.14 44.72 20.85
N ALA A 30 1.05 45.36 20.11
CA ALA A 30 1.57 44.83 18.85
C ALA A 30 2.38 43.54 19.08
N LEU A 31 3.27 43.52 20.08
CA LEU A 31 3.99 42.31 20.48
C LEU A 31 3.05 41.20 20.94
N GLY A 32 1.98 41.54 21.65
CA GLY A 32 0.91 40.60 22.01
C GLY A 32 0.18 40.03 20.79
N TYR A 33 -0.20 40.88 19.84
CA TYR A 33 -0.95 40.50 18.63
C TYR A 33 -0.11 39.72 17.61
N TYR A 34 1.14 40.12 17.38
CA TYR A 34 2.05 39.40 16.47
C TYR A 34 2.67 38.17 17.13
N GLY A 35 2.96 38.24 18.44
CA GLY A 35 3.41 37.09 19.23
C GLY A 35 2.34 36.02 19.36
N SER A 36 1.07 36.40 19.57
CA SER A 36 -0.04 35.44 19.64
C SER A 36 -0.22 34.71 18.32
N LYS A 37 -0.18 35.40 17.18
CA LYS A 37 -0.28 34.76 15.85
C LYS A 37 0.84 33.75 15.59
N ALA A 38 2.08 34.04 16.01
CA ALA A 38 3.21 33.12 15.84
C ALA A 38 3.14 31.89 16.78
N LEU A 39 2.60 32.05 17.99
CA LEU A 39 2.38 30.95 18.93
C LEU A 39 1.15 30.09 18.59
N GLU A 40 0.14 30.68 17.96
CA GLU A 40 -1.10 30.01 17.55
C GLU A 40 -0.85 29.00 16.43
N THR A 41 0.04 29.30 15.48
CA THR A 41 0.50 28.36 14.43
C THR A 41 1.26 27.16 15.00
N LYS A 42 1.96 27.30 16.14
CA LYS A 42 2.61 26.16 16.82
C LYS A 42 1.61 25.29 17.58
N ARG A 43 0.63 25.90 18.26
CA ARG A 43 -0.42 25.17 19.00
C ARG A 43 -1.35 24.38 18.08
N SER A 44 -1.67 24.89 16.89
CA SER A 44 -2.49 24.17 15.91
C SER A 44 -1.79 22.94 15.35
N ASN A 45 -0.48 23.02 15.12
CA ASN A 45 0.31 21.88 14.65
C ASN A 45 0.40 20.78 15.73
N ASP A 46 0.62 21.14 16.99
CA ASP A 46 0.63 20.17 18.10
C ASP A 46 -0.74 19.50 18.28
N ALA A 47 -1.84 20.25 18.13
CA ALA A 47 -3.19 19.71 18.18
C ALA A 47 -3.49 18.77 17.00
N PHE A 48 -3.07 19.12 15.79
CA PHE A 48 -3.23 18.27 14.60
C PHE A 48 -2.41 16.98 14.72
N VAL A 49 -1.14 17.06 15.12
CA VAL A 49 -0.27 15.90 15.34
C VAL A 49 -0.86 14.99 16.40
N ARG A 50 -1.40 15.54 17.49
CA ARG A 50 -2.05 14.76 18.53
C ARG A 50 -3.32 14.06 18.04
N THR A 51 -4.22 14.78 17.37
CA THR A 51 -5.44 14.18 16.78
C THR A 51 -5.08 13.09 15.76
N TYR A 52 -4.05 13.31 14.96
CA TYR A 52 -3.51 12.32 14.01
C TYR A 52 -2.96 11.08 14.73
N LEU A 53 -2.18 11.27 15.80
CA LEU A 53 -1.67 10.17 16.64
C LEU A 53 -2.78 9.40 17.36
N GLU A 54 -3.82 10.10 17.82
CA GLU A 54 -4.98 9.49 18.46
C GLU A 54 -5.83 8.69 17.46
N LEU A 55 -6.06 9.22 16.24
CA LEU A 55 -6.75 8.52 15.15
C LEU A 55 -5.99 7.28 14.69
N THR A 56 -4.68 7.40 14.45
CA THR A 56 -3.85 6.27 14.04
C THR A 56 -3.77 5.19 15.12
N ALA A 57 -3.58 5.58 16.39
CA ALA A 57 -3.61 4.64 17.50
C ALA A 57 -4.99 4.00 17.71
N ALA A 58 -6.09 4.71 17.41
CA ALA A 58 -7.44 4.14 17.44
C ALA A 58 -7.65 3.14 16.30
N GLU A 59 -7.27 3.49 15.06
CA GLU A 59 -7.29 2.58 13.90
C GLU A 59 -6.45 1.32 14.18
N ASP A 60 -5.27 1.46 14.78
CA ASP A 60 -4.37 0.34 15.05
C ASP A 60 -4.94 -0.59 16.13
N ARG A 61 -5.59 -0.03 17.16
CA ARG A 61 -6.31 -0.81 18.18
C ARG A 61 -7.50 -1.54 17.57
N GLU A 62 -8.33 -0.85 16.77
CA GLU A 62 -9.47 -1.45 16.08
C GLU A 62 -9.03 -2.60 15.18
N LYS A 63 -7.99 -2.41 14.37
CA LYS A 63 -7.40 -3.48 13.53
C LYS A 63 -6.83 -4.65 14.33
N THR A 64 -6.36 -4.42 15.55
CA THR A 64 -5.80 -5.48 16.38
C THR A 64 -6.90 -6.32 17.02
N THR A 65 -7.93 -5.68 17.58
CA THR A 65 -9.13 -6.36 18.10
C THR A 65 -9.85 -7.12 16.98
N PHE A 66 -10.01 -6.47 15.83
CA PHE A 66 -10.61 -7.06 14.64
C PHE A 66 -9.83 -8.29 14.14
N ARG A 67 -8.49 -8.21 14.06
CA ARG A 67 -7.67 -9.39 13.73
C ARG A 67 -7.90 -10.54 14.71
N GLN A 68 -7.99 -10.26 16.01
CA GLN A 68 -8.27 -11.30 17.01
C GLN A 68 -9.65 -11.93 16.85
N GLU A 69 -10.69 -11.13 16.61
CA GLU A 69 -12.05 -11.61 16.34
C GLU A 69 -12.11 -12.44 15.06
N MET A 70 -11.41 -12.01 14.01
CA MET A 70 -11.28 -12.75 12.76
C MET A 70 -10.54 -14.07 12.94
N PHE A 71 -9.42 -14.10 13.69
CA PHE A 71 -8.70 -15.33 14.00
C PHE A 71 -9.57 -16.32 14.78
N ALA A 72 -10.34 -15.83 15.76
CA ALA A 72 -11.26 -16.67 16.51
C ALA A 72 -12.36 -17.27 15.61
N TRP A 73 -12.94 -16.47 14.72
CA TRP A 73 -13.94 -16.94 13.77
C TRP A 73 -13.38 -17.94 12.74
N MET A 74 -12.17 -17.70 12.21
CA MET A 74 -11.51 -18.65 11.31
C MET A 74 -11.18 -19.97 12.02
N ALA A 75 -10.67 -19.90 13.25
CA ALA A 75 -10.38 -21.10 14.03
C ALA A 75 -11.66 -21.93 14.23
N ASP A 76 -12.77 -21.29 14.59
CA ASP A 76 -14.07 -21.94 14.77
C ASP A 76 -14.54 -22.66 13.49
N ARG A 77 -14.53 -21.97 12.33
CA ARG A 77 -15.03 -22.53 11.06
C ARG A 77 -14.13 -23.56 10.40
N PHE A 78 -12.81 -23.46 10.57
CA PHE A 78 -11.88 -24.41 9.97
C PHE A 78 -11.57 -25.62 10.88
N THR A 79 -11.90 -25.57 12.19
CA THR A 79 -11.75 -26.72 13.09
C THR A 79 -13.02 -27.52 13.31
N GLU A 80 -14.21 -26.94 13.09
CA GLU A 80 -15.46 -27.69 13.09
C GLU A 80 -15.57 -28.57 11.84
N THR A 81 -16.25 -29.72 11.97
CA THR A 81 -16.36 -30.77 10.93
C THR A 81 -17.34 -30.34 9.83
N GLU A 82 -17.08 -29.19 9.20
CA GLU A 82 -17.91 -28.62 8.15
C GLU A 82 -17.59 -29.27 6.79
N SER A 83 -18.63 -29.40 5.96
CA SER A 83 -18.48 -29.90 4.59
C SER A 83 -17.57 -28.97 3.78
N LEU A 84 -16.84 -29.50 2.78
CA LEU A 84 -15.98 -28.69 1.89
C LEU A 84 -16.72 -27.48 1.29
N GLN A 85 -18.01 -27.63 1.01
CA GLN A 85 -18.85 -26.57 0.46
C GLN A 85 -19.10 -25.42 1.44
N GLU A 86 -19.24 -25.71 2.73
CA GLU A 86 -19.38 -24.70 3.79
C GLU A 86 -18.06 -23.95 3.99
N ARG A 87 -16.92 -24.67 3.98
CA ARG A 87 -15.59 -24.07 4.05
C ARG A 87 -15.29 -23.15 2.86
N LEU A 88 -15.64 -23.55 1.64
CA LEU A 88 -15.54 -22.70 0.45
C LEU A 88 -16.43 -21.45 0.54
N LEU A 89 -17.67 -21.58 1.01
CA LEU A 89 -18.56 -20.43 1.20
C LEU A 89 -18.02 -19.46 2.27
N ALA A 90 -17.51 -19.99 3.38
CA ALA A 90 -16.88 -19.21 4.42
C ALA A 90 -15.66 -18.45 3.87
N LEU A 91 -14.84 -19.11 3.07
CA LEU A 91 -13.67 -18.50 2.42
C LEU A 91 -14.08 -17.40 1.42
N GLU A 92 -15.14 -17.60 0.63
CA GLU A 92 -15.67 -16.57 -0.27
C GLU A 92 -16.17 -15.33 0.48
N LEU A 93 -16.98 -15.54 1.52
CA LEU A 93 -17.46 -14.46 2.37
C LEU A 93 -16.29 -13.72 3.01
N PHE A 94 -15.29 -14.46 3.46
CA PHE A 94 -14.12 -13.88 4.10
C PHE A 94 -13.29 -13.07 3.12
N ALA A 95 -12.91 -13.64 1.98
CA ALA A 95 -12.16 -12.98 0.93
C ALA A 95 -12.83 -11.68 0.45
N SER A 96 -14.15 -11.72 0.25
CA SER A 96 -14.93 -10.55 -0.13
C SER A 96 -14.79 -9.39 0.86
N ASN A 97 -14.74 -9.70 2.16
CA ASN A 97 -14.73 -8.67 3.21
C ASN A 97 -13.33 -8.32 3.73
N PHE A 98 -12.33 -9.19 3.55
CA PHE A 98 -11.11 -9.13 4.37
C PHE A 98 -9.79 -9.37 3.62
N HIS A 99 -9.81 -9.49 2.29
CA HIS A 99 -8.60 -9.68 1.47
C HIS A 99 -7.50 -8.62 1.72
N GLU A 100 -7.83 -7.38 2.11
CA GLU A 100 -6.82 -6.33 2.37
C GLU A 100 -6.04 -6.49 3.68
N THR A 101 -6.53 -7.34 4.60
CA THR A 101 -6.06 -7.41 5.99
C THR A 101 -5.29 -8.69 6.30
N LEU A 102 -5.55 -9.77 5.57
CA LEU A 102 -4.98 -11.09 5.81
C LEU A 102 -4.51 -11.72 4.50
N ASP A 103 -3.40 -12.45 4.58
CA ASP A 103 -2.95 -13.32 3.50
C ASP A 103 -3.79 -14.61 3.47
N LEU A 104 -4.54 -14.79 2.37
CA LEU A 104 -5.48 -15.90 2.21
C LEU A 104 -4.91 -17.10 1.49
N SER A 105 -3.71 -16.98 0.92
CA SER A 105 -3.06 -18.04 0.17
C SER A 105 -2.96 -19.35 0.96
N PRO A 106 -2.55 -19.38 2.25
CA PRO A 106 -2.47 -20.62 3.01
C PRO A 106 -3.80 -21.38 3.11
N LEU A 107 -4.91 -20.65 3.27
CA LEU A 107 -6.25 -21.25 3.37
C LEU A 107 -6.74 -21.76 2.02
N LEU A 108 -6.43 -21.04 0.94
CA LEU A 108 -6.75 -21.46 -0.42
C LEU A 108 -5.98 -22.72 -0.78
N SER A 109 -4.69 -22.80 -0.46
CA SER A 109 -3.85 -23.99 -0.67
C SER A 109 -4.35 -25.19 0.14
N GLU A 110 -4.76 -25.00 1.40
CA GLU A 110 -5.33 -26.07 2.23
C GLU A 110 -6.63 -26.62 1.62
N VAL A 111 -7.52 -25.74 1.17
CA VAL A 111 -8.76 -26.15 0.50
C VAL A 111 -8.49 -26.81 -0.85
N GLN A 112 -7.48 -26.37 -1.60
CA GLN A 112 -7.04 -27.04 -2.84
C GLN A 112 -6.60 -28.47 -2.56
N GLN A 113 -5.75 -28.68 -1.54
CA GLN A 113 -5.26 -29.99 -1.15
C GLN A 113 -6.41 -30.94 -0.75
N ASP A 114 -7.43 -30.43 -0.07
CA ASP A 114 -8.65 -31.19 0.26
C ASP A 114 -9.48 -31.54 -0.98
N ILE A 115 -9.52 -30.66 -1.98
CA ILE A 115 -10.24 -30.89 -3.25
C ILE A 115 -9.55 -31.96 -4.09
N GLU A 116 -8.21 -31.97 -4.14
CA GLU A 116 -7.41 -32.96 -4.89
C GLU A 116 -7.67 -34.41 -4.43
N GLY A 117 -8.10 -34.60 -3.17
CA GLY A 117 -8.45 -35.90 -2.62
C GLY A 117 -9.84 -36.44 -3.02
N LEU A 118 -10.65 -35.70 -3.78
CA LEU A 118 -12.05 -36.03 -4.08
C LEU A 118 -12.27 -36.42 -5.54
N GLU A 119 -13.07 -37.47 -5.79
CA GLU A 119 -13.41 -37.92 -7.16
C GLU A 119 -14.28 -36.91 -7.95
N ALA A 120 -14.86 -35.91 -7.29
CA ALA A 120 -15.71 -34.86 -7.89
C ALA A 120 -15.15 -33.45 -7.61
N SER A 121 -13.87 -33.25 -7.93
CA SER A 121 -13.09 -32.05 -7.63
C SER A 121 -13.35 -30.88 -8.59
N ALA A 122 -13.60 -31.15 -9.87
CA ALA A 122 -13.59 -30.13 -10.93
C ALA A 122 -14.46 -28.89 -10.67
N GLY A 123 -15.67 -29.07 -10.11
CA GLY A 123 -16.56 -27.95 -9.79
C GLY A 123 -16.13 -27.12 -8.56
N HIS A 124 -15.45 -27.75 -7.61
CA HIS A 124 -14.93 -27.08 -6.42
C HIS A 124 -13.63 -26.34 -6.73
N GLU A 125 -12.78 -26.94 -7.57
CA GLU A 125 -11.51 -26.37 -8.01
C GLU A 125 -11.73 -25.10 -8.84
N GLU A 126 -12.67 -25.12 -9.81
CA GLU A 126 -12.98 -23.92 -10.60
C GLU A 126 -13.49 -22.79 -9.70
N ARG A 127 -14.36 -23.10 -8.73
CA ARG A 127 -14.88 -22.12 -7.78
C ARG A 127 -13.77 -21.52 -6.91
N LEU A 128 -12.80 -22.33 -6.50
CA LEU A 128 -11.62 -21.88 -5.73
C LEU A 128 -10.74 -20.94 -6.56
N TYR A 129 -10.47 -21.27 -7.83
CA TYR A 129 -9.72 -20.39 -8.72
C TYR A 129 -10.47 -19.11 -9.08
N GLU A 130 -11.80 -19.16 -9.24
CA GLU A 130 -12.62 -17.95 -9.40
C GLU A 130 -12.51 -17.03 -8.18
N LEU A 131 -12.44 -17.60 -6.98
CA LEU A 131 -12.25 -16.83 -5.76
C LEU A 131 -10.86 -16.19 -5.72
N ALA A 132 -9.80 -16.96 -6.00
CA ALA A 132 -8.43 -16.46 -6.07
C ALA A 132 -8.31 -15.33 -7.10
N ARG A 133 -8.94 -15.49 -8.27
CA ARG A 133 -9.03 -14.47 -9.32
C ARG A 133 -9.67 -13.17 -8.80
N LYS A 134 -10.80 -13.27 -8.08
CA LYS A 134 -11.48 -12.11 -7.49
C LYS A 134 -10.61 -11.38 -6.46
N ILE A 135 -9.90 -12.13 -5.61
CA ILE A 135 -8.96 -11.56 -4.64
C ILE A 135 -7.86 -10.78 -5.37
N ARG A 136 -7.19 -11.46 -6.30
CA ARG A 136 -6.11 -10.89 -7.11
C ARG A 136 -6.54 -9.62 -7.83
N ASP A 137 -7.64 -9.67 -8.57
CA ASP A 137 -8.12 -8.52 -9.35
C ASP A 137 -8.40 -7.33 -8.44
N ARG A 138 -8.92 -7.57 -7.24
CA ARG A 138 -9.15 -6.50 -6.27
C ARG A 138 -7.88 -5.93 -5.67
N GLU A 139 -6.88 -6.77 -5.38
CA GLU A 139 -5.56 -6.28 -4.95
C GLU A 139 -4.88 -5.44 -6.03
N LEU A 140 -5.00 -5.85 -7.29
CA LEU A 140 -4.52 -5.08 -8.44
C LEU A 140 -5.26 -3.73 -8.56
N ASP A 141 -6.56 -3.69 -8.32
CA ASP A 141 -7.34 -2.44 -8.30
C ASP A 141 -6.87 -1.49 -7.20
N ILE A 142 -6.56 -2.02 -6.00
CA ILE A 142 -6.01 -1.23 -4.88
C ILE A 142 -4.64 -0.64 -5.24
N LEU A 143 -3.80 -1.43 -5.93
CA LEU A 143 -2.47 -1.02 -6.36
C LEU A 143 -2.49 -0.11 -7.59
N GLY A 144 -3.54 -0.16 -8.41
CA GLY A 144 -3.64 0.54 -9.70
C GLY A 144 -3.17 1.99 -9.70
N PRO A 145 -3.59 2.85 -8.75
CA PRO A 145 -3.20 4.26 -8.73
C PRO A 145 -1.70 4.52 -8.51
N VAL A 146 -1.00 3.59 -7.87
CA VAL A 146 0.38 3.77 -7.37
C VAL A 146 1.38 2.77 -7.96
N SER A 147 0.89 1.82 -8.75
CA SER A 147 1.70 0.76 -9.34
C SER A 147 2.04 1.02 -10.80
N GLN A 148 3.16 0.46 -11.22
CA GLN A 148 3.54 0.30 -12.61
C GLN A 148 3.43 -1.16 -12.98
N VAL A 149 2.83 -1.44 -14.14
CA VAL A 149 2.40 -2.78 -14.52
C VAL A 149 2.86 -3.08 -15.93
N THR A 150 3.48 -4.25 -16.12
CA THR A 150 3.63 -4.86 -17.45
C THR A 150 3.01 -6.25 -17.47
N GLY A 151 2.51 -6.66 -18.63
CA GLY A 151 1.96 -7.99 -18.88
C GLY A 151 2.85 -8.78 -19.83
N PHE A 152 2.95 -10.08 -19.58
CA PHE A 152 3.65 -11.03 -20.42
C PHE A 152 2.68 -12.16 -20.79
N ASP A 153 2.52 -12.41 -22.08
CA ASP A 153 1.89 -13.65 -22.55
C ASP A 153 3.02 -14.61 -22.92
N ILE A 154 3.22 -15.61 -22.07
CA ILE A 154 4.34 -16.56 -22.15
C ILE A 154 3.88 -17.92 -22.63
N GLY A 155 4.78 -18.66 -23.26
CA GLY A 155 4.63 -20.08 -23.56
C GLY A 155 5.05 -20.92 -22.35
N LEU A 156 4.42 -22.07 -22.17
CA LEU A 156 4.69 -23.01 -21.07
C LEU A 156 5.89 -23.94 -21.34
N ARG A 157 6.86 -23.48 -22.13
CA ARG A 157 8.04 -24.27 -22.51
C ARG A 157 9.28 -23.80 -21.77
N ALA A 158 9.94 -24.74 -21.09
CA ALA A 158 11.16 -24.47 -20.37
C ALA A 158 12.25 -23.88 -21.28
N GLY A 159 12.91 -22.82 -20.81
CA GLY A 159 14.01 -22.15 -21.50
C GLY A 159 13.61 -21.05 -22.49
N GLU A 160 12.32 -20.86 -22.76
CA GLU A 160 11.83 -19.66 -23.46
C GLU A 160 12.01 -18.41 -22.58
N ARG A 161 12.19 -17.26 -23.24
CA ARG A 161 12.53 -15.98 -22.60
C ARG A 161 11.68 -14.85 -23.15
N TRP A 162 11.23 -13.99 -22.24
CA TRP A 162 10.48 -12.78 -22.55
C TRP A 162 11.13 -11.61 -21.85
N GLU A 163 11.27 -10.48 -22.54
CA GLU A 163 11.77 -9.25 -21.95
C GLU A 163 10.74 -8.14 -22.06
N ASP A 164 10.66 -7.32 -21.02
CA ASP A 164 10.01 -6.02 -21.07
C ASP A 164 10.69 -5.06 -20.10
N SER A 165 10.38 -3.78 -20.20
CA SER A 165 10.90 -2.72 -19.34
C SER A 165 9.79 -1.93 -18.70
N LEU A 166 9.95 -1.60 -17.42
CA LEU A 166 9.09 -0.66 -16.71
C LEU A 166 9.91 0.55 -16.28
N VAL A 167 9.36 1.74 -16.51
CA VAL A 167 9.85 2.97 -15.90
C VAL A 167 9.07 3.19 -14.61
N LEU A 168 9.77 3.15 -13.49
CA LEU A 168 9.16 3.28 -12.17
C LEU A 168 8.96 4.74 -11.78
N GLN A 169 8.18 4.99 -10.73
CA GLN A 169 7.82 6.37 -10.33
C GLN A 169 9.02 7.23 -9.90
N ASP A 170 10.14 6.60 -9.53
CA ASP A 170 11.42 7.27 -9.25
C ASP A 170 12.21 7.63 -10.52
N GLY A 171 11.66 7.36 -11.71
CA GLY A 171 12.29 7.62 -13.00
C GLY A 171 13.33 6.58 -13.38
N VAL A 172 13.51 5.52 -12.58
CA VAL A 172 14.44 4.44 -12.86
C VAL A 172 13.80 3.45 -13.83
N GLU A 173 14.41 3.26 -14.99
CA GLU A 173 14.03 2.23 -15.94
C GLU A 173 14.62 0.89 -15.49
N ARG A 174 13.75 -0.11 -15.32
CA ARG A 174 14.14 -1.47 -15.00
C ARG A 174 13.72 -2.41 -16.11
N ARG A 175 14.66 -3.25 -16.55
CA ARG A 175 14.37 -4.31 -17.52
C ARG A 175 14.17 -5.63 -16.79
N PHE A 176 13.09 -6.30 -17.13
CA PHE A 176 12.68 -7.59 -16.62
C PHE A 176 12.84 -8.61 -17.75
N GLU A 177 13.62 -9.65 -17.51
CA GLU A 177 13.73 -10.82 -18.37
C GLU A 177 13.14 -12.00 -17.58
N LEU A 178 12.04 -12.57 -18.07
CA LEU A 178 11.40 -13.75 -17.49
C LEU A 178 11.79 -14.98 -18.30
N SER A 179 12.09 -16.08 -17.61
CA SER A 179 12.36 -17.37 -18.22
C SER A 179 11.69 -18.49 -17.44
N VAL A 180 11.05 -19.41 -18.17
CA VAL A 180 10.37 -20.56 -17.57
C VAL A 180 11.40 -21.65 -17.26
N LEU A 181 11.44 -22.09 -16.01
CA LEU A 181 12.30 -23.17 -15.53
C LEU A 181 11.57 -24.50 -15.58
N GLU A 182 10.37 -24.55 -15.01
CA GLU A 182 9.56 -25.77 -14.86
C GLU A 182 8.07 -25.41 -14.89
N VAL A 183 7.25 -26.35 -15.35
CA VAL A 183 5.80 -26.21 -15.44
C VAL A 183 5.15 -27.48 -14.90
N ASP A 184 4.27 -27.32 -13.90
CA ASP A 184 3.38 -28.37 -13.41
C ASP A 184 1.97 -28.08 -13.92
N GLU A 185 1.56 -28.80 -14.97
CA GLU A 185 0.24 -28.63 -15.59
C GLU A 185 -0.91 -29.14 -14.73
N GLU A 186 -0.67 -30.14 -13.87
CA GLU A 186 -1.71 -30.71 -13.00
C GLU A 186 -2.07 -29.70 -11.91
N LYS A 187 -1.05 -29.08 -11.31
CA LYS A 187 -1.24 -28.07 -10.25
C LYS A 187 -1.36 -26.65 -10.76
N ARG A 188 -1.20 -26.44 -12.07
CA ARG A 188 -1.14 -25.12 -12.72
C ARG A 188 -0.10 -24.21 -12.07
N GLN A 189 1.07 -24.80 -11.75
CA GLN A 189 2.19 -24.09 -11.14
C GLN A 189 3.30 -23.85 -12.17
N LEU A 190 4.00 -22.73 -11.98
CA LEU A 190 4.99 -22.24 -12.93
C LEU A 190 6.23 -21.74 -12.18
N SER A 191 7.34 -22.45 -12.34
CA SER A 191 8.63 -22.00 -11.81
C SER A 191 9.32 -21.09 -12.82
N LEU A 192 9.66 -19.87 -12.39
CA LEU A 192 10.24 -18.82 -13.21
C LEU A 192 11.56 -18.32 -12.62
N GLU A 193 12.49 -17.99 -13.50
CA GLU A 193 13.61 -17.10 -13.19
C GLU A 193 13.32 -15.72 -13.78
N MET A 194 13.32 -14.70 -12.92
CA MET A 194 13.30 -13.29 -13.31
C MET A 194 14.69 -12.69 -13.14
N ARG A 195 15.25 -12.18 -14.23
CA ARG A 195 16.42 -11.33 -14.21
C ARG A 195 15.99 -9.87 -14.29
N LEU A 196 16.25 -9.15 -13.22
CA LEU A 196 16.05 -7.71 -13.12
C LEU A 196 17.37 -6.99 -13.40
N THR A 197 17.37 -6.11 -14.39
CA THR A 197 18.50 -5.22 -14.69
C THR A 197 18.13 -3.79 -14.34
N ASP A 198 18.89 -3.22 -13.41
CA ASP A 198 18.92 -1.79 -13.05
C ASP A 198 20.28 -1.21 -13.49
N GLU A 199 20.45 0.12 -13.49
CA GLU A 199 21.56 0.88 -14.09
C GLU A 199 22.96 0.27 -13.88
N LEU A 200 23.21 -0.36 -12.73
CA LEU A 200 24.49 -0.97 -12.37
C LEU A 200 24.38 -2.37 -11.75
N ARG A 201 23.18 -2.95 -11.67
CA ARG A 201 22.94 -4.19 -10.93
C ARG A 201 22.03 -5.13 -11.69
N VAL A 202 22.48 -6.39 -11.78
CA VAL A 202 21.66 -7.50 -12.22
C VAL A 202 21.30 -8.32 -11.00
N THR A 203 20.00 -8.46 -10.74
CA THR A 203 19.45 -9.30 -9.69
C THR A 203 18.71 -10.46 -10.35
N VAL A 204 19.00 -11.68 -9.93
CA VAL A 204 18.30 -12.88 -10.41
C VAL A 204 17.45 -13.41 -9.27
N LEU A 205 16.17 -13.66 -9.55
CA LEU A 205 15.17 -14.09 -8.58
C LEU A 205 14.43 -15.30 -9.14
N SER A 206 14.17 -16.29 -8.28
CA SER A 206 13.37 -17.47 -8.63
C SER A 206 12.01 -17.37 -7.97
N PHE A 207 10.97 -17.73 -8.69
CA PHE A 207 9.58 -17.72 -8.23
C PHE A 207 8.93 -19.05 -8.59
N ASP A 208 8.16 -19.61 -7.66
CA ASP A 208 7.24 -20.70 -7.93
C ASP A 208 5.85 -20.10 -7.87
N LEU A 209 5.23 -19.88 -9.02
CA LEU A 209 3.98 -19.15 -9.15
C LEU A 209 2.78 -20.08 -9.27
N ASP A 210 1.72 -19.76 -8.55
CA ASP A 210 0.40 -20.35 -8.67
C ASP A 210 -0.72 -19.28 -8.69
N TYR A 211 -1.98 -19.70 -8.62
CA TYR A 211 -3.13 -18.79 -8.62
C TYR A 211 -3.33 -18.04 -7.30
N PHE A 212 -2.63 -18.42 -6.24
CA PHE A 212 -2.73 -17.88 -4.90
C PHE A 212 -1.57 -16.92 -4.57
N ASP A 213 -0.64 -16.69 -5.48
CA ASP A 213 0.35 -15.62 -5.36
C ASP A 213 -0.28 -14.24 -5.60
N PHE A 214 -0.61 -13.57 -4.49
CA PHE A 214 -1.23 -12.25 -4.51
C PHE A 214 -0.22 -11.11 -4.37
N PRO A 215 -0.36 -10.00 -5.12
CA PRO A 215 0.66 -8.96 -5.19
C PRO A 215 0.90 -8.22 -3.87
N LEU A 216 -0.07 -8.15 -2.95
CA LEU A 216 0.11 -7.48 -1.65
C LEU A 216 0.86 -8.35 -0.62
N THR A 217 0.86 -9.67 -0.80
CA THR A 217 1.45 -10.62 0.15
C THR A 217 2.72 -11.28 -0.41
N HIS A 218 2.70 -11.65 -1.68
CA HIS A 218 3.78 -12.35 -2.40
C HIS A 218 4.56 -11.36 -3.28
N TYR A 219 5.46 -10.61 -2.66
CA TYR A 219 6.32 -9.64 -3.36
C TYR A 219 7.79 -9.79 -2.94
N THR A 220 8.67 -9.41 -3.86
CA THR A 220 10.09 -9.20 -3.56
C THR A 220 10.37 -7.72 -3.36
N ARG A 221 11.26 -7.40 -2.41
CA ARG A 221 11.74 -6.03 -2.19
C ARG A 221 12.84 -5.69 -3.18
N LEU A 222 12.67 -4.58 -3.87
CA LEU A 222 13.66 -3.98 -4.75
C LEU A 222 14.39 -2.83 -4.03
N ALA A 223 15.35 -2.21 -4.72
CA ALA A 223 15.97 -0.97 -4.25
C ALA A 223 14.93 0.17 -4.13
N ASN A 224 15.28 1.23 -3.39
CA ASN A 224 14.44 2.42 -3.17
C ASN A 224 13.09 2.12 -2.50
N ASP A 225 13.04 1.12 -1.62
CA ASP A 225 11.83 0.68 -0.92
C ASP A 225 10.66 0.34 -1.86
N GLN A 226 10.96 -0.12 -3.07
CA GLN A 226 9.94 -0.60 -4.00
C GLN A 226 9.69 -2.09 -3.79
N ARG A 227 8.48 -2.52 -4.12
CA ARG A 227 8.03 -3.91 -4.09
C ARG A 227 7.67 -4.32 -5.50
N CYS A 228 7.99 -5.56 -5.83
CA CYS A 228 7.70 -6.15 -7.12
C CYS A 228 7.08 -7.52 -6.91
N ALA A 229 5.92 -7.74 -7.49
CA ALA A 229 5.24 -9.03 -7.50
C ALA A 229 5.07 -9.51 -8.94
N ILE A 230 5.12 -10.82 -9.14
CA ILE A 230 4.71 -11.46 -10.39
C ILE A 230 3.43 -12.21 -10.07
N VAL A 231 2.41 -12.03 -10.91
CA VAL A 231 1.08 -12.57 -10.67
C VAL A 231 0.64 -13.35 -11.89
N LEU A 232 0.13 -14.57 -11.66
CA LEU A 232 -0.49 -15.39 -12.69
C LEU A 232 -1.91 -14.89 -13.01
N MET A 233 -2.10 -14.43 -14.24
CA MET A 233 -3.38 -13.89 -14.72
C MET A 233 -4.28 -15.00 -15.24
N TRP A 234 -3.73 -15.90 -16.03
CA TRP A 234 -4.40 -17.05 -16.62
C TRP A 234 -3.36 -18.12 -16.99
N PHE A 235 -3.80 -19.37 -17.07
CA PHE A 235 -2.98 -20.53 -17.39
C PHE A 235 -3.82 -21.43 -18.28
N ASP A 236 -3.34 -21.71 -19.49
CA ASP A 236 -4.02 -22.48 -20.51
C ASP A 236 -3.14 -23.65 -20.96
N THR A 237 -3.46 -24.83 -20.46
CA THR A 237 -2.78 -26.09 -20.82
C THR A 237 -3.05 -26.49 -22.27
N ALA A 238 -4.21 -26.15 -22.84
CA ALA A 238 -4.56 -26.56 -24.20
C ALA A 238 -3.76 -25.79 -25.26
N HIS A 239 -3.42 -24.53 -24.98
CA HIS A 239 -2.61 -23.69 -25.86
C HIS A 239 -1.16 -23.54 -25.40
N GLU A 240 -0.72 -24.30 -24.38
CA GLU A 240 0.62 -24.24 -23.78
C GLU A 240 1.03 -22.79 -23.46
N SER A 241 0.13 -21.99 -22.87
CA SER A 241 0.40 -20.57 -22.62
C SER A 241 -0.09 -20.10 -21.25
N ALA A 242 0.53 -19.05 -20.73
CA ALA A 242 0.10 -18.39 -19.51
C ALA A 242 0.28 -16.88 -19.61
N GLY A 243 -0.61 -16.15 -18.95
CA GLY A 243 -0.52 -14.71 -18.82
C GLY A 243 0.05 -14.36 -17.47
N LEU A 244 1.12 -13.58 -17.46
CA LEU A 244 1.75 -13.06 -16.26
C LEU A 244 1.63 -11.55 -16.22
N ARG A 245 1.67 -11.01 -15.01
CA ARG A 245 1.74 -9.56 -14.79
C ARG A 245 2.80 -9.25 -13.75
N VAL A 246 3.73 -8.38 -14.11
CA VAL A 246 4.72 -7.84 -13.18
C VAL A 246 4.20 -6.50 -12.68
N VAL A 247 4.08 -6.37 -11.35
CA VAL A 247 3.51 -5.21 -10.68
C VAL A 247 4.54 -4.65 -9.72
N CYS A 248 4.97 -3.41 -9.98
CA CYS A 248 5.93 -2.69 -9.14
C CYS A 248 5.23 -1.52 -8.44
N TYR A 249 5.42 -1.37 -7.13
CA TYR A 249 4.77 -0.31 -6.34
C TYR A 249 5.60 0.09 -5.12
N PRO A 250 5.43 1.29 -4.55
CA PRO A 250 6.20 1.73 -3.38
C PRO A 250 5.83 0.95 -2.11
N GLY A 251 6.79 0.71 -1.22
CA GLY A 251 6.60 0.00 0.03
C GLY A 251 5.60 0.67 0.97
N ASP A 252 5.55 2.01 0.92
CA ASP A 252 4.64 2.86 1.66
C ASP A 252 3.31 3.13 0.93
N PHE A 253 2.92 2.33 -0.07
CA PHE A 253 1.69 2.56 -0.87
C PHE A 253 0.44 2.80 -0.01
N ARG A 254 0.30 2.13 1.15
CA ARG A 254 -0.83 2.33 2.08
C ARG A 254 -0.90 3.75 2.65
N SER A 255 0.24 4.42 2.80
CA SER A 255 0.32 5.83 3.23
C SER A 255 -0.12 6.76 2.10
N PHE A 256 0.25 6.44 0.84
CA PHE A 256 -0.19 7.19 -0.34
C PHE A 256 -1.71 7.10 -0.53
N THR A 257 -2.30 5.90 -0.45
CA THR A 257 -3.76 5.72 -0.55
C THR A 257 -4.51 6.46 0.55
N LYS A 258 -3.96 6.53 1.77
CA LYS A 258 -4.55 7.31 2.86
C LYS A 258 -4.51 8.82 2.58
N ALA A 259 -3.38 9.33 2.09
CA ALA A 259 -3.23 10.75 1.78
C ALA A 259 -4.16 11.18 0.64
N GLU A 260 -4.29 10.35 -0.41
CA GLU A 260 -5.15 10.63 -1.56
C GLU A 260 -6.64 10.65 -1.19
N ARG A 261 -7.11 9.67 -0.41
CA ARG A 261 -8.48 9.65 0.14
C ARG A 261 -8.78 10.86 1.04
N LEU A 262 -7.77 11.39 1.74
CA LEU A 262 -7.92 12.58 2.58
C LEU A 262 -8.02 13.85 1.73
N VAL A 263 -7.29 13.93 0.63
CA VAL A 263 -7.38 15.04 -0.34
C VAL A 263 -8.73 15.05 -1.05
N GLU A 264 -9.28 13.88 -1.42
CA GLU A 264 -10.64 13.79 -1.96
C GLU A 264 -11.71 14.25 -0.96
N ARG A 265 -11.65 13.79 0.29
CA ARG A 265 -12.60 14.22 1.35
C ARG A 265 -12.51 15.70 1.72
N LEU A 266 -11.40 16.37 1.42
CA LEU A 266 -11.23 17.81 1.63
C LEU A 266 -11.71 18.63 0.42
N ARG A 267 -12.03 17.97 -0.70
CA ARG A 267 -12.50 18.60 -1.93
C ARG A 267 -14.04 18.64 -2.03
N ASP A 268 -14.71 17.81 -1.24
CA ASP A 268 -16.16 17.78 -0.99
C ASP A 268 -16.55 18.61 0.25
#